data_AF-A0A934RNT3-F1
#
_entry.id   AF-A0A934RNT3-F1
#
_cell.length_a   1.000
_cell.length_b   1.000
_cell.length_c   1.000
_cell.angle_alpha   90.00
_cell.angle_beta   90.00
_cell.angle_gamma   90.00
#
_symmetry.space_group_name_H-M   'P 1'
#
loop_
_entity.id
_entity.type
_entity.pdbx_description
1 polymer ?
#
loop_
_entity_poly.entity_id
_entity_poly.type
_entity_poly.pdbx_seq_one_letter_code
_entity_poly.pdbx_strand_id
1 'polypeptide(L)'
;MIRLTLYFSALSLVLQSQLEGALVNVILIAGQSNADGRAASSALPAHLQSPQSDVPYFYHVEGGPGSGTLTTVQPGSPEFGGGTFFGPEITLAENLTSYLTSTSSSATLAIIKYANGGTNLSNDWRAGGDGSETNDGNEYLVFQNTVTAGLGALQSANPSDTFRLAGLVWMQGESDTLNATSTSNYESNLRTFISDVRLTYGEIPFVIGKLSSGQTALDANRLTSIQNAQEVVAGDTAGVSSVETDSFGIKSDNLHFDAAGQQALGNAFAQELIDLNALTIPEPSSTGLLLFSAISLFARRRGLA
;
A
#
# COMPACT_ATOMS: atom_id res chain seq x y z
N MET A 1 -40.34 15.14 -38.96
CA MET A 1 -39.49 13.94 -38.84
C MET A 1 -38.03 14.22 -38.42
N ILE A 2 -37.58 15.47 -38.27
CA ILE A 2 -36.17 15.77 -37.87
C ILE A 2 -36.01 16.00 -36.35
N ARG A 3 -37.08 16.34 -35.62
CA ARG A 3 -37.04 16.58 -34.17
C ARG A 3 -37.10 15.30 -33.30
N LEU A 4 -37.43 14.15 -33.88
CA LEU A 4 -37.53 12.87 -33.13
C LEU A 4 -36.19 12.11 -33.10
N THR A 5 -35.30 12.37 -34.06
CA THR A 5 -33.97 11.73 -34.15
C THR A 5 -32.96 12.29 -33.15
N LEU A 6 -33.09 13.58 -32.77
CA LEU A 6 -32.19 14.25 -31.81
C LEU A 6 -32.41 13.82 -30.35
N TYR A 7 -33.62 13.35 -30.00
CA TYR A 7 -33.88 12.82 -28.65
C TYR A 7 -33.31 11.42 -28.45
N PHE A 8 -33.25 10.59 -29.50
CA PHE A 8 -32.67 9.25 -29.41
C PHE A 8 -31.13 9.26 -29.29
N SER A 9 -30.44 10.20 -29.94
CA SER A 9 -28.98 10.32 -29.87
C SER A 9 -28.48 10.92 -28.54
N ALA A 10 -29.24 11.82 -27.91
CA ALA A 10 -28.92 12.33 -26.58
C ALA A 10 -29.20 11.29 -25.49
N LEU A 11 -30.25 10.48 -25.63
CA LEU A 11 -30.57 9.42 -24.68
C LEU A 11 -29.56 8.26 -24.75
N SER A 12 -29.05 7.91 -25.94
CA SER A 12 -27.99 6.90 -26.08
C SER A 12 -26.65 7.34 -25.46
N LEU A 13 -26.31 8.63 -25.53
CA LEU A 13 -25.07 9.16 -24.94
C LEU A 13 -25.12 9.17 -23.39
N VAL A 14 -26.29 9.46 -22.81
CA VAL A 14 -26.51 9.45 -21.34
C VAL A 14 -26.56 8.02 -20.77
N LEU A 15 -26.97 7.03 -21.57
CA LEU A 15 -26.92 5.62 -21.19
C LEU A 15 -25.50 5.02 -21.31
N GLN A 16 -24.67 5.52 -22.24
CA GLN A 16 -23.29 5.06 -22.39
C GLN A 16 -22.34 5.54 -21.28
N SER A 17 -22.55 6.73 -20.72
CA SER A 17 -21.77 7.20 -19.56
C SER A 17 -22.06 6.42 -18.27
N GLN A 18 -23.14 5.63 -18.21
CA GLN A 18 -23.44 4.74 -17.08
C GLN A 18 -22.84 3.33 -17.23
N LEU A 19 -22.18 3.03 -18.35
CA LEU A 19 -21.62 1.70 -18.65
C LEU A 19 -20.09 1.63 -18.52
N GLU A 20 -19.40 2.76 -18.35
CA GLU A 20 -17.98 2.78 -18.02
C GLU A 20 -17.82 2.61 -16.51
N GLY A 21 -17.12 1.57 -16.08
CA GLY A 21 -16.84 1.39 -14.66
C GLY A 21 -15.87 2.44 -14.13
N ALA A 22 -15.78 2.53 -12.81
CA ALA A 22 -14.95 3.52 -12.15
C ALA A 22 -13.46 3.23 -12.36
N LEU A 23 -12.64 4.28 -12.41
CA LEU A 23 -11.21 4.13 -12.20
C LEU A 23 -10.95 4.02 -10.69
N VAL A 24 -10.28 2.96 -10.26
CA VAL A 24 -9.97 2.69 -8.86
C VAL A 24 -8.47 2.81 -8.65
N ASN A 25 -8.06 3.74 -7.79
CA ASN A 25 -6.69 3.87 -7.32
C ASN A 25 -6.45 2.82 -6.24
N VAL A 26 -5.53 1.90 -6.48
CA VAL A 26 -5.18 0.84 -5.54
C VAL A 26 -3.88 1.24 -4.83
N ILE A 27 -3.93 1.39 -3.51
CA ILE A 27 -2.76 1.65 -2.68
C ILE A 27 -2.31 0.36 -2.00
N LEU A 28 -1.01 0.09 -2.07
CA LEU A 28 -0.38 -1.07 -1.45
C LEU A 28 0.20 -0.66 -0.08
N ILE A 29 -0.03 -1.49 0.94
CA ILE A 29 0.61 -1.35 2.26
C ILE A 29 1.47 -2.57 2.50
N ALA A 30 2.76 -2.35 2.76
CA ALA A 30 3.74 -3.41 2.96
C ALA A 30 4.74 -3.11 4.10
N GLY A 31 5.30 -4.17 4.67
CA GLY A 31 6.36 -4.07 5.69
C GLY A 31 6.19 -5.06 6.83
N GLN A 32 6.51 -4.62 8.05
CA GLN A 32 6.47 -5.47 9.25
C GLN A 32 5.43 -5.01 10.28
N SER A 33 5.66 -5.26 11.58
CA SER A 33 4.69 -5.05 12.65
C SER A 33 4.05 -3.66 12.69
N ASN A 34 4.80 -2.60 12.40
CA ASN A 34 4.26 -1.23 12.36
C ASN A 34 3.44 -0.94 11.09
N ALA A 35 3.70 -1.61 9.96
CA ALA A 35 2.84 -1.61 8.77
C ALA A 35 1.58 -2.46 8.97
N ASP A 36 1.72 -3.59 9.66
CA ASP A 36 0.61 -4.49 9.98
C ASP A 36 -0.36 -3.81 10.96
N GLY A 37 0.16 -3.29 12.06
CA GLY A 37 -0.61 -2.55 13.08
C GLY A 37 -0.47 -3.15 14.47
N ARG A 38 -0.20 -2.30 15.47
CA ARG A 38 -0.02 -2.69 16.88
C ARG A 38 -0.76 -1.79 17.85
N ALA A 39 -1.69 -0.97 17.37
CA ALA A 39 -2.56 -0.11 18.18
C ALA A 39 -3.95 -0.73 18.39
N ALA A 40 -4.51 -0.59 19.59
CA ALA A 40 -5.83 -1.14 19.91
C ALA A 40 -6.95 -0.31 19.26
N SER A 41 -7.91 -0.96 18.60
CA SER A 41 -9.00 -0.30 17.87
C SER A 41 -9.89 0.56 18.75
N SER A 42 -9.98 0.26 20.05
CA SER A 42 -10.73 1.07 21.02
C SER A 42 -10.16 2.49 21.21
N ALA A 43 -8.93 2.74 20.78
CA ALA A 43 -8.27 4.05 20.83
C ALA A 43 -8.48 4.88 19.54
N LEU A 44 -9.17 4.34 18.53
CA LEU A 44 -9.58 5.12 17.37
C LEU A 44 -10.75 6.06 17.74
N PRO A 45 -10.87 7.21 17.06
CA PRO A 45 -12.11 7.98 17.01
C PRO A 45 -13.31 7.08 16.66
N ALA A 46 -14.47 7.34 17.28
CA ALA A 46 -15.63 6.46 17.15
C ALA A 46 -16.07 6.19 15.70
N HIS A 47 -15.92 7.17 14.80
CA HIS A 47 -16.27 7.02 13.39
C HIS A 47 -15.30 6.11 12.63
N LEU A 48 -14.05 5.99 13.09
CA LEU A 48 -13.02 5.10 12.53
C LEU A 48 -13.02 3.69 13.14
N GLN A 49 -13.83 3.46 14.19
CA GLN A 49 -14.04 2.12 14.73
C GLN A 49 -15.01 1.29 13.88
N SER A 50 -15.73 1.93 12.96
CA SER A 50 -16.68 1.29 12.04
C SER A 50 -16.08 1.15 10.63
N PRO A 51 -16.64 0.29 9.77
CA PRO A 51 -16.15 0.13 8.41
C PRO A 51 -16.28 1.42 7.59
N GLN A 52 -15.24 1.74 6.83
CA GLN A 52 -15.25 2.76 5.79
C GLN A 52 -15.82 2.13 4.51
N SER A 53 -17.14 2.17 4.37
CA SER A 53 -17.91 1.38 3.39
C SER A 53 -17.50 1.58 1.93
N ASP A 54 -16.88 2.71 1.62
CA ASP A 54 -16.60 3.12 0.24
C ASP A 54 -15.16 2.80 -0.18
N VAL A 55 -14.39 2.14 0.69
CA VAL A 55 -12.99 1.78 0.43
C VAL A 55 -12.83 0.26 0.45
N PRO A 56 -12.92 -0.42 -0.71
CA PRO A 56 -12.58 -1.83 -0.82
C PRO A 56 -11.19 -2.14 -0.27
N TYR A 57 -11.08 -3.24 0.45
CA TYR A 57 -9.89 -3.63 1.18
C TYR A 57 -9.66 -5.12 1.08
N PHE A 58 -8.47 -5.48 0.60
CA PHE A 58 -8.01 -6.87 0.58
C PHE A 58 -6.76 -6.98 1.43
N TYR A 59 -6.71 -7.98 2.31
CA TYR A 59 -5.54 -8.20 3.13
C TYR A 59 -5.26 -9.68 3.36
N HIS A 60 -3.99 -9.94 3.60
CA HIS A 60 -3.50 -11.24 4.04
C HIS A 60 -2.83 -11.08 5.40
N VAL A 61 -3.12 -12.02 6.31
CA VAL A 61 -2.43 -12.18 7.59
C VAL A 61 -1.91 -13.61 7.68
N GLU A 62 -0.67 -13.78 8.12
CA GLU A 62 -0.12 -15.09 8.43
C GLU A 62 -0.90 -15.70 9.60
N GLY A 63 -1.39 -16.93 9.45
CA GLY A 63 -2.00 -17.69 10.55
C GLY A 63 -3.33 -17.17 11.15
N GLY A 64 -3.94 -16.10 10.60
CA GLY A 64 -5.16 -15.48 11.15
C GLY A 64 -6.49 -15.83 10.42
N PRO A 65 -7.65 -15.78 11.11
CA PRO A 65 -8.95 -15.88 10.45
C PRO A 65 -9.23 -14.62 9.61
N GLY A 66 -9.66 -14.78 8.35
CA GLY A 66 -10.02 -13.67 7.45
C GLY A 66 -8.99 -13.34 6.36
N SER A 67 -7.85 -14.04 6.33
CA SER A 67 -6.85 -13.91 5.27
C SER A 67 -7.45 -14.17 3.88
N GLY A 68 -7.16 -13.30 2.91
CA GLY A 68 -7.53 -13.49 1.50
C GLY A 68 -8.98 -13.15 1.16
N THR A 69 -9.65 -12.29 1.92
CA THR A 69 -11.04 -11.87 1.67
C THR A 69 -11.12 -10.39 1.32
N LEU A 70 -11.89 -10.07 0.28
CA LEU A 70 -12.26 -8.69 -0.04
C LEU A 70 -13.35 -8.22 0.92
N THR A 71 -13.08 -7.10 1.59
CA THR A 71 -13.98 -6.41 2.53
C THR A 71 -13.88 -4.91 2.28
N THR A 72 -14.25 -4.10 3.26
CA THR A 72 -13.97 -2.65 3.31
C THR A 72 -13.00 -2.32 4.44
N VAL A 73 -12.30 -1.20 4.33
CA VAL A 73 -11.31 -0.78 5.34
C VAL A 73 -12.00 -0.64 6.69
N GLN A 74 -11.48 -1.37 7.68
CA GLN A 74 -11.99 -1.40 9.04
C GLN A 74 -10.89 -1.89 9.99
N PRO A 75 -10.95 -1.53 11.29
CA PRO A 75 -10.05 -2.13 12.27
C PRO A 75 -10.19 -3.65 12.33
N GLY A 76 -9.16 -4.33 12.84
CA GLY A 76 -9.14 -5.77 13.04
C GLY A 76 -8.45 -6.57 11.94
N SER A 77 -7.79 -5.89 11.02
CA SER A 77 -6.98 -6.51 9.97
C SER A 77 -5.55 -6.93 10.36
N PRO A 78 -4.91 -6.38 11.42
CA PRO A 78 -3.59 -6.87 11.83
C PRO A 78 -3.64 -8.31 12.35
N GLU A 79 -2.57 -9.08 12.13
CA GLU A 79 -2.41 -10.43 12.71
C GLU A 79 -2.47 -10.37 14.24
N PHE A 80 -1.81 -9.36 14.81
CA PHE A 80 -1.70 -9.19 16.25
C PHE A 80 -3.05 -8.84 16.89
N GLY A 81 -3.34 -9.50 18.02
CA GLY A 81 -4.46 -9.14 18.87
C GLY A 81 -5.84 -9.51 18.32
N GLY A 82 -5.91 -10.48 17.40
CA GLY A 82 -7.12 -11.25 17.09
C GLY A 82 -8.32 -10.41 16.66
N GLY A 83 -8.08 -9.42 15.79
CA GLY A 83 -9.15 -8.57 15.25
C GLY A 83 -9.49 -7.33 16.09
N THR A 84 -8.71 -7.03 17.14
CA THR A 84 -8.97 -5.86 18.02
C THR A 84 -7.95 -4.73 17.86
N PHE A 85 -7.12 -4.81 16.82
CA PHE A 85 -6.03 -3.86 16.54
C PHE A 85 -6.18 -3.22 15.17
N PHE A 86 -5.47 -2.13 14.93
CA PHE A 86 -5.41 -1.43 13.66
C PHE A 86 -3.98 -1.00 13.32
N GLY A 87 -3.73 -0.81 12.01
CA GLY A 87 -2.51 -0.23 11.48
C GLY A 87 -2.77 1.10 10.75
N PRO A 88 -1.81 1.56 9.93
CA PRO A 88 -1.91 2.84 9.24
C PRO A 88 -3.03 2.85 8.18
N GLU A 89 -3.60 1.69 7.81
CA GLU A 89 -4.63 1.60 6.77
C GLU A 89 -5.86 2.47 7.05
N ILE A 90 -6.20 2.66 8.32
CA ILE A 90 -7.45 3.32 8.73
C ILE A 90 -7.42 4.80 8.38
N THR A 91 -6.42 5.53 8.86
CA THR A 91 -6.31 6.96 8.57
C THR A 91 -5.75 7.23 7.18
N LEU A 92 -4.95 6.32 6.61
CA LEU A 92 -4.57 6.39 5.20
C LEU A 92 -5.81 6.44 4.30
N ALA A 93 -6.75 5.49 4.49
CA ALA A 93 -7.97 5.41 3.71
C ALA A 93 -8.86 6.66 3.86
N GLU A 94 -9.02 7.15 5.09
CA GLU A 94 -9.84 8.33 5.40
C GLU A 94 -9.30 9.58 4.67
N ASN A 95 -7.98 9.82 4.73
CA ASN A 95 -7.38 11.02 4.16
C ASN A 95 -7.34 10.98 2.63
N LEU A 96 -7.00 9.84 2.03
CA LEU A 96 -7.00 9.70 0.57
C LEU A 96 -8.42 9.81 -0.01
N THR A 97 -9.42 9.22 0.66
CA THR A 97 -10.84 9.36 0.27
C THR A 97 -11.30 10.82 0.39
N SER A 98 -10.92 11.50 1.48
CA SER A 98 -11.21 12.92 1.67
C SER A 98 -10.57 13.79 0.58
N TYR A 99 -9.33 13.48 0.19
CA TYR A 99 -8.65 14.19 -0.89
C TYR A 99 -9.35 13.99 -2.25
N LEU A 100 -9.67 12.75 -2.63
CA LEU A 100 -10.40 12.44 -3.87
C LEU A 100 -11.75 13.15 -3.94
N THR A 101 -12.46 13.19 -2.81
CA THR A 101 -13.74 13.91 -2.69
C THR A 101 -13.54 15.42 -2.83
N SER A 102 -12.54 15.99 -2.14
CA SER A 102 -12.27 17.43 -2.17
C SER A 102 -11.87 17.94 -3.55
N THR A 103 -11.25 17.08 -4.37
CA THR A 103 -10.84 17.37 -5.75
C THR A 103 -11.92 17.02 -6.78
N SER A 104 -13.10 16.58 -6.34
CA SER A 104 -14.20 16.12 -7.22
C SER A 104 -13.73 15.06 -8.22
N SER A 105 -12.79 14.21 -7.82
CA SER A 105 -12.30 13.11 -8.65
C SER A 105 -13.40 12.10 -8.92
N SER A 106 -13.48 11.61 -10.15
CA SER A 106 -14.32 10.45 -10.49
C SER A 106 -13.68 9.12 -10.13
N ALA A 107 -12.39 9.12 -9.75
CA ALA A 107 -11.68 7.92 -9.33
C ALA A 107 -11.93 7.63 -7.85
N THR A 108 -12.03 6.34 -7.51
CA THR A 108 -12.20 5.86 -6.14
C THR A 108 -10.90 5.26 -5.59
N LEU A 109 -10.94 4.74 -4.36
CA LEU A 109 -9.80 4.17 -3.65
C LEU A 109 -10.07 2.70 -3.32
N ALA A 110 -9.05 1.86 -3.44
CA ALA A 110 -8.99 0.56 -2.80
C ALA A 110 -7.62 0.36 -2.14
N ILE A 111 -7.54 -0.51 -1.14
CA ILE A 111 -6.29 -0.84 -0.44
C ILE A 111 -6.03 -2.34 -0.53
N ILE A 112 -4.77 -2.71 -0.80
CA ILE A 112 -4.28 -4.08 -0.62
C ILE A 112 -3.15 -4.06 0.41
N LYS A 113 -3.30 -4.82 1.50
CA LYS A 113 -2.29 -4.87 2.58
C LYS A 113 -1.71 -6.27 2.76
N TYR A 114 -0.39 -6.32 2.89
CA TYR A 114 0.28 -7.44 3.51
C TYR A 114 1.51 -6.95 4.26
N ALA A 115 1.58 -7.28 5.54
CA ALA A 115 2.73 -7.00 6.38
C ALA A 115 2.87 -8.10 7.42
N ASN A 116 4.10 -8.46 7.79
CA ASN A 116 4.34 -9.54 8.74
C ASN A 116 5.36 -9.14 9.81
N GLY A 117 4.96 -9.28 11.08
CA GLY A 117 5.75 -8.87 12.23
C GLY A 117 7.08 -9.63 12.35
N GLY A 118 8.15 -8.90 12.68
CA GLY A 118 9.46 -9.50 12.94
C GLY A 118 10.26 -9.87 11.69
N THR A 119 9.73 -9.61 10.49
CA THR A 119 10.40 -9.90 9.23
C THR A 119 11.44 -8.84 8.84
N ASN A 120 12.51 -9.26 8.16
CA ASN A 120 13.61 -8.39 7.73
C ASN A 120 13.70 -8.27 6.20
N LEU A 121 14.26 -7.16 5.72
CA LEU A 121 14.47 -6.90 4.30
C LEU A 121 15.60 -7.74 3.71
N SER A 122 16.61 -8.06 4.51
CA SER A 122 17.77 -8.82 4.03
C SER A 122 17.49 -10.25 3.55
N ASN A 123 16.44 -10.90 4.07
CA ASN A 123 16.09 -12.29 3.77
C ASN A 123 14.61 -12.48 3.45
N ASP A 124 13.73 -11.97 4.30
CA ASP A 124 12.31 -12.32 4.28
C ASP A 124 11.58 -11.55 3.16
N TRP A 125 11.91 -10.26 3.03
CA TRP A 125 11.47 -9.39 1.94
C TRP A 125 12.53 -9.20 0.84
N ARG A 126 13.52 -10.09 0.78
CA ARG A 126 14.59 -9.99 -0.23
C ARG A 126 13.99 -9.99 -1.63
N ALA A 127 14.36 -9.03 -2.47
CA ALA A 127 14.03 -9.04 -3.89
C ALA A 127 15.20 -9.59 -4.72
N GLY A 128 14.89 -10.40 -5.74
CA GLY A 128 15.82 -10.91 -6.73
C GLY A 128 16.37 -9.83 -7.66
N GLY A 129 15.58 -8.78 -7.92
CA GLY A 129 15.96 -7.64 -8.74
C GLY A 129 15.77 -7.86 -10.25
N ASP A 130 15.00 -8.87 -10.64
CA ASP A 130 14.75 -9.23 -12.03
C ASP A 130 13.25 -9.21 -12.41
N GLY A 131 12.37 -8.81 -11.49
CA GLY A 131 10.92 -8.76 -11.69
C GLY A 131 10.30 -10.15 -11.86
N SER A 132 10.98 -11.19 -11.37
CA SER A 132 10.49 -12.56 -11.25
C SER A 132 10.46 -13.00 -9.80
N GLU A 133 9.69 -14.06 -9.51
CA GLU A 133 9.62 -14.68 -8.18
C GLU A 133 10.91 -15.46 -7.81
N THR A 134 11.91 -15.49 -8.69
CA THR A 134 13.12 -16.31 -8.50
C THR A 134 14.07 -15.63 -7.53
N ASN A 135 14.47 -16.36 -6.48
CA ASN A 135 15.33 -15.85 -5.40
C ASN A 135 14.72 -14.74 -4.54
N ASP A 136 13.41 -14.52 -4.63
CA ASP A 136 12.71 -13.67 -3.69
C ASP A 136 12.60 -14.32 -2.31
N GLY A 137 12.52 -13.49 -1.27
CA GLY A 137 12.21 -13.89 0.09
C GLY A 137 10.75 -14.32 0.23
N ASN A 138 10.47 -15.17 1.21
CA ASN A 138 9.14 -15.75 1.40
C ASN A 138 8.05 -14.68 1.54
N GLU A 139 8.31 -13.64 2.32
CA GLU A 139 7.32 -12.58 2.60
C GLU A 139 7.11 -11.70 1.38
N TYR A 140 8.15 -11.48 0.58
CA TYR A 140 7.98 -10.79 -0.69
C TYR A 140 7.13 -11.61 -1.68
N LEU A 141 7.28 -12.93 -1.71
CA LEU A 141 6.40 -13.81 -2.50
C LEU A 141 4.95 -13.78 -2.01
N VAL A 142 4.72 -13.77 -0.70
CA VAL A 142 3.36 -13.66 -0.14
C VAL A 142 2.75 -12.29 -0.44
N PHE A 143 3.53 -11.21 -0.36
CA PHE A 143 3.11 -9.88 -0.80
C PHE A 143 2.67 -9.91 -2.27
N GLN A 144 3.51 -10.45 -3.16
CA GLN A 144 3.19 -10.49 -4.59
C GLN A 144 1.93 -11.31 -4.90
N ASN A 145 1.74 -12.43 -4.20
CA ASN A 145 0.53 -13.23 -4.27
C ASN A 145 -0.69 -12.50 -3.70
N THR A 146 -0.53 -11.74 -2.63
CA THR A 146 -1.60 -10.94 -2.02
C THR A 146 -2.05 -9.82 -2.94
N VAL A 147 -1.12 -9.11 -3.59
CA VAL A 147 -1.43 -8.10 -4.62
C VAL A 147 -2.19 -8.74 -5.78
N THR A 148 -1.71 -9.87 -6.29
CA THR A 148 -2.36 -10.61 -7.39
C THR A 148 -3.77 -11.04 -7.02
N ALA A 149 -3.96 -11.63 -5.83
CA ALA A 149 -5.25 -12.10 -5.34
C ALA A 149 -6.21 -10.92 -5.09
N GLY A 150 -5.73 -9.83 -4.50
CA GLY A 150 -6.53 -8.64 -4.22
C GLY A 150 -7.01 -7.95 -5.49
N LEU A 151 -6.14 -7.76 -6.48
CA LEU A 151 -6.54 -7.25 -7.80
C LEU A 151 -7.56 -8.16 -8.48
N GLY A 152 -7.38 -9.48 -8.40
CA GLY A 152 -8.34 -10.45 -8.90
C GLY A 152 -9.70 -10.38 -8.20
N ALA A 153 -9.72 -10.22 -6.88
CA ALA A 153 -10.94 -10.11 -6.08
C ALA A 153 -11.68 -8.80 -6.39
N LEU A 154 -10.95 -7.68 -6.48
CA LEU A 154 -11.50 -6.37 -6.88
C LEU A 154 -12.14 -6.44 -8.28
N GLN A 155 -11.44 -7.01 -9.25
CA GLN A 155 -11.95 -7.18 -10.61
C GLN A 155 -13.17 -8.11 -10.67
N SER A 156 -13.19 -9.17 -9.87
CA SER A 156 -14.33 -10.09 -9.80
C SER A 156 -15.57 -9.44 -9.19
N ALA A 157 -15.37 -8.59 -8.18
CA ALA A 157 -16.45 -7.85 -7.53
C ALA A 157 -17.03 -6.75 -8.43
N ASN A 158 -16.17 -6.07 -9.20
CA ASN A 158 -16.57 -5.00 -10.13
C ASN A 158 -15.92 -5.21 -11.52
N PRO A 159 -16.51 -6.05 -12.40
CA PRO A 159 -15.92 -6.40 -13.69
C PRO A 159 -15.77 -5.24 -14.69
N SER A 160 -16.54 -4.16 -14.50
CA SER A 160 -16.47 -2.97 -15.35
C SER A 160 -15.44 -1.95 -14.89
N ASP A 161 -15.01 -2.04 -13.62
CA ASP A 161 -14.05 -1.10 -13.04
C ASP A 161 -12.65 -1.37 -13.59
N THR A 162 -11.86 -0.30 -13.59
CA THR A 162 -10.47 -0.33 -14.02
C THR A 162 -9.57 -0.04 -12.82
N PHE A 163 -8.58 -0.89 -12.57
CA PHE A 163 -7.72 -0.80 -11.41
C PHE A 163 -6.32 -0.30 -11.79
N ARG A 164 -5.84 0.74 -11.10
CA ARG A 164 -4.49 1.28 -11.24
C ARG A 164 -3.77 1.18 -9.91
N LEU A 165 -2.62 0.53 -9.86
CA LEU A 165 -1.72 0.62 -8.72
C LEU A 165 -1.18 2.05 -8.64
N ALA A 166 -1.62 2.79 -7.62
CA ALA A 166 -1.38 4.23 -7.51
C ALA A 166 -0.21 4.56 -6.57
N GLY A 167 0.19 3.64 -5.69
CA GLY A 167 1.37 3.81 -4.84
C GLY A 167 1.54 2.68 -3.82
N LEU A 168 2.70 2.65 -3.18
CA LEU A 168 3.04 1.72 -2.12
C LEU A 168 3.60 2.47 -0.90
N VAL A 169 3.06 2.17 0.28
CA VAL A 169 3.58 2.69 1.56
C VAL A 169 4.29 1.57 2.32
N TRP A 170 5.52 1.84 2.73
CA TRP A 170 6.47 0.86 3.25
C TRP A 170 6.90 1.24 4.66
N MET A 171 6.55 0.43 5.67
CA MET A 171 7.01 0.63 7.07
C MET A 171 7.74 -0.62 7.56
N GLN A 172 9.08 -0.56 7.51
CA GLN A 172 9.95 -1.68 7.84
C GLN A 172 11.36 -1.21 8.17
N GLY A 173 12.10 -2.04 8.89
CA GLY A 173 13.56 -1.93 9.06
C GLY A 173 14.02 -2.36 10.45
N GLU A 174 13.10 -2.48 11.40
CA GLU A 174 13.41 -2.76 12.79
C GLU A 174 14.15 -4.09 12.94
N SER A 175 13.72 -5.14 12.22
CA SER A 175 14.39 -6.45 12.29
C SER A 175 15.77 -6.46 11.62
N ASP A 176 16.03 -5.60 10.64
CA ASP A 176 17.36 -5.47 10.03
C ASP A 176 18.39 -4.86 11.00
N THR A 177 17.95 -4.22 12.09
CA THR A 177 18.83 -3.78 13.18
C THR A 177 19.35 -4.93 14.05
N LEU A 178 18.78 -6.13 13.95
CA LEU A 178 19.19 -7.27 14.80
C LEU A 178 20.56 -7.84 14.38
N ASN A 179 20.97 -7.65 13.12
CA ASN A 179 22.23 -8.13 12.58
C ASN A 179 22.97 -7.02 11.81
N ALA A 180 24.26 -6.84 12.11
CA ALA A 180 25.12 -5.84 11.45
C ALA A 180 25.18 -6.00 9.93
N THR A 181 25.18 -7.22 9.39
CA THR A 181 25.19 -7.46 7.95
C THR A 181 23.88 -7.02 7.28
N SER A 182 22.74 -7.30 7.92
CA SER A 182 21.44 -6.84 7.43
C SER A 182 21.37 -5.32 7.45
N THR A 183 21.83 -4.70 8.54
CA THR A 183 21.92 -3.24 8.66
C THR A 183 22.81 -2.62 7.57
N SER A 184 24.01 -3.15 7.35
CA SER A 184 24.95 -2.58 6.37
C SER A 184 24.47 -2.70 4.93
N ASN A 185 23.64 -3.69 4.63
CA ASN A 185 23.10 -3.95 3.31
C ASN A 185 21.71 -3.34 3.09
N TYR A 186 21.14 -2.66 4.10
CA TYR A 186 19.76 -2.22 4.05
C TYR A 186 19.49 -1.27 2.88
N GLU A 187 20.36 -0.28 2.65
CA GLU A 187 20.22 0.66 1.54
C GLU A 187 20.16 -0.08 0.19
N SER A 188 21.13 -0.96 -0.08
CA SER A 188 21.17 -1.73 -1.32
C SER A 188 19.96 -2.65 -1.47
N ASN A 189 19.52 -3.28 -0.38
CA ASN A 189 18.36 -4.17 -0.42
C ASN A 189 17.07 -3.39 -0.69
N LEU A 190 16.92 -2.19 -0.11
CA LEU A 190 15.76 -1.33 -0.31
C LEU A 190 15.69 -0.81 -1.75
N ARG A 191 16.83 -0.44 -2.34
CA ARG A 191 16.90 -0.07 -3.76
C ARG A 191 16.49 -1.24 -4.67
N THR A 192 17.02 -2.43 -4.40
CA THR A 192 16.65 -3.64 -5.17
C THR A 192 15.17 -3.94 -5.02
N PHE A 193 14.62 -3.87 -3.80
CA PHE A 193 13.19 -4.08 -3.55
C PHE A 193 12.31 -3.09 -4.31
N ILE A 194 12.58 -1.79 -4.22
CA ILE A 194 11.81 -0.76 -4.96
C ILE A 194 11.91 -1.00 -6.47
N SER A 195 13.12 -1.27 -6.97
CA SER A 195 13.33 -1.56 -8.39
C SER A 195 12.55 -2.79 -8.85
N ASP A 196 12.56 -3.86 -8.06
CA ASP A 196 11.89 -5.11 -8.40
C ASP A 196 10.37 -4.97 -8.38
N VAL A 197 9.81 -4.30 -7.36
CA VAL A 197 8.40 -3.93 -7.33
C VAL A 197 8.02 -3.13 -8.58
N ARG A 198 8.85 -2.18 -9.02
CA ARG A 198 8.58 -1.40 -10.23
C ARG A 198 8.69 -2.21 -11.53
N LEU A 199 9.58 -3.19 -11.59
CA LEU A 199 9.64 -4.13 -12.71
C LEU A 199 8.37 -5.00 -12.81
N THR A 200 7.78 -5.34 -11.66
CA THR A 200 6.59 -6.20 -11.58
C THR A 200 5.29 -5.41 -11.78
N TYR A 201 5.19 -4.22 -11.19
CA TYR A 201 3.93 -3.47 -11.07
C TYR A 201 3.90 -2.12 -11.82
N GLY A 202 5.01 -1.75 -12.47
CA GLY A 202 5.19 -0.46 -13.12
C GLY A 202 5.75 0.61 -12.19
N GLU A 203 6.03 1.79 -12.74
CA GLU A 203 6.62 2.95 -12.03
C GLU A 203 5.63 3.57 -11.02
N ILE A 204 5.34 2.86 -9.94
CA ILE A 204 4.47 3.33 -8.86
C ILE A 204 5.25 4.20 -7.85
N PRO A 205 4.63 5.27 -7.33
CA PRO A 205 5.15 6.02 -6.20
C PRO A 205 5.39 5.14 -4.97
N PHE A 206 6.44 5.46 -4.21
CA PHE A 206 6.79 4.80 -2.96
C PHE A 206 6.88 5.83 -1.83
N VAL A 207 6.33 5.50 -0.67
CA VAL A 207 6.52 6.30 0.55
C VAL A 207 7.08 5.42 1.65
N ILE A 208 8.27 5.75 2.12
CA ILE A 208 9.00 5.02 3.17
C ILE A 208 8.69 5.64 4.53
N GLY A 209 8.21 4.86 5.49
CA GLY A 209 8.17 5.27 6.90
C GLY A 209 9.58 5.20 7.48
N LYS A 210 10.23 6.36 7.70
CA LYS A 210 11.55 6.37 8.34
C LYS A 210 11.40 5.85 9.77
N LEU A 211 12.29 4.98 10.22
CA LEU A 211 12.22 4.50 11.61
C LEU A 211 12.37 5.66 12.59
N SER A 212 11.66 5.58 13.71
CA SER A 212 11.63 6.65 14.71
C SER A 212 12.81 6.52 15.67
N SER A 213 13.48 7.64 15.96
CA SER A 213 14.46 7.76 17.04
C SER A 213 13.86 7.43 18.42
N GLY A 214 12.53 7.45 18.54
CA GLY A 214 11.78 7.00 19.72
C GLY A 214 11.75 5.48 19.92
N GLN A 215 12.16 4.67 18.93
CA GLN A 215 12.22 3.20 19.01
C GLN A 215 13.45 2.72 19.79
N THR A 216 13.54 3.13 21.06
CA THR A 216 14.71 2.90 21.93
C THR A 216 14.91 1.43 22.35
N ALA A 217 14.01 0.51 21.97
CA ALA A 217 14.24 -0.93 22.06
C ALA A 217 15.26 -1.45 21.03
N LEU A 218 15.57 -0.67 19.99
CA LEU A 218 16.52 -1.02 18.93
C LEU A 218 17.95 -0.58 19.28
N ASP A 219 18.94 -1.22 18.68
CA ASP A 219 20.33 -0.74 18.77
C ASP A 219 20.45 0.63 18.10
N ALA A 220 20.87 1.64 18.86
CA ALA A 220 20.86 3.03 18.40
C ALA A 220 21.73 3.28 17.16
N ASN A 221 22.91 2.65 17.08
CA ASN A 221 23.81 2.86 15.94
C ASN A 221 23.25 2.21 14.66
N ARG A 222 22.65 1.03 14.79
CA ARG A 222 22.02 0.34 13.67
C ARG A 222 20.73 1.02 13.26
N LEU A 223 19.93 1.51 14.21
CA LEU A 223 18.76 2.36 13.93
C LEU A 223 19.17 3.58 13.09
N THR A 224 20.18 4.34 13.51
CA THR A 224 20.69 5.48 12.73
C THR A 224 21.17 5.06 11.33
N SER A 225 21.79 3.89 11.21
CA SER A 225 22.23 3.37 9.90
C SER A 225 21.04 3.05 8.98
N ILE A 226 19.98 2.45 9.51
CA ILE A 226 18.73 2.20 8.77
C ILE A 226 18.04 3.52 8.40
N GLN A 227 17.91 4.47 9.33
CA GLN A 227 17.31 5.78 9.08
C GLN A 227 18.03 6.53 7.95
N ASN A 228 19.36 6.54 7.99
CA ASN A 228 20.18 7.15 6.93
C ASN A 228 19.95 6.48 5.58
N ALA A 229 19.89 5.14 5.53
CA ALA A 229 19.62 4.41 4.31
C ALA A 229 18.21 4.73 3.74
N GLN A 230 17.20 4.82 4.59
CA GLN A 230 15.83 5.19 4.20
C GLN A 230 15.77 6.61 3.63
N GLU A 231 16.44 7.56 4.29
CA GLU A 231 16.52 8.96 3.85
C GLU A 231 17.28 9.12 2.53
N VAL A 232 18.42 8.41 2.38
CA VAL A 232 19.20 8.43 1.14
C VAL A 232 18.38 7.90 -0.04
N VAL A 233 17.73 6.74 0.11
CA VAL A 233 16.91 6.15 -0.95
C VAL A 233 15.73 7.05 -1.32
N ALA A 234 15.06 7.64 -0.33
CA ALA A 234 13.97 8.59 -0.59
C ALA A 234 14.47 9.87 -1.28
N GLY A 235 15.64 10.37 -0.91
CA GLY A 235 16.18 11.63 -1.43
C GLY A 235 16.73 11.55 -2.86
N ASP A 236 17.13 10.38 -3.33
CA ASP A 236 17.78 10.22 -4.64
C ASP A 236 17.06 9.30 -5.64
N THR A 237 15.97 8.65 -5.23
CA THR A 237 15.20 7.77 -6.11
C THR A 237 13.92 8.46 -6.57
N ALA A 238 13.77 8.64 -7.89
CA ALA A 238 12.62 9.33 -8.45
C ALA A 238 11.28 8.65 -8.06
N GLY A 239 10.28 9.46 -7.68
CA GLY A 239 8.96 8.97 -7.25
C GLY A 239 8.99 8.22 -5.92
N VAL A 240 10.02 8.44 -5.10
CA VAL A 240 10.11 7.95 -3.72
C VAL A 240 10.14 9.14 -2.78
N SER A 241 9.45 9.04 -1.65
CA SER A 241 9.57 9.98 -0.54
C SER A 241 9.60 9.24 0.80
N SER A 242 9.78 9.97 1.91
CA SER A 242 9.82 9.40 3.25
C SER A 242 9.03 10.22 4.26
N VAL A 243 8.35 9.52 5.17
CA VAL A 243 7.68 10.10 6.33
C VAL A 243 8.65 10.19 7.52
N GLU A 244 8.74 11.38 8.11
CA GLU A 244 9.42 11.61 9.38
C GLU A 244 8.56 11.18 10.57
N THR A 245 9.01 10.18 11.33
CA THR A 245 8.21 9.54 12.40
C THR A 245 8.68 9.87 13.82
N ASP A 246 9.71 10.70 13.99
CA ASP A 246 10.27 11.07 15.30
C ASP A 246 9.26 11.78 16.22
N SER A 247 8.24 12.42 15.63
CA SER A 247 7.16 13.08 16.38
C SER A 247 5.99 12.14 16.77
N PHE A 248 6.01 10.89 16.32
CA PHE A 248 4.89 9.97 16.50
C PHE A 248 4.96 9.24 17.84
N GLY A 249 3.79 8.97 18.43
CA GLY A 249 3.69 8.27 19.71
C GLY A 249 4.20 6.84 19.63
N ILE A 250 5.02 6.43 20.61
CA ILE A 250 5.58 5.08 20.74
C ILE A 250 5.00 4.43 22.00
N LYS A 251 4.64 3.15 21.89
CA LYS A 251 4.14 2.34 23.00
C LYS A 251 5.20 2.17 24.08
N SER A 252 4.76 1.75 25.25
CA SER A 252 5.66 1.44 26.38
C SER A 252 6.64 0.28 26.12
N ASP A 253 6.49 -0.45 25.02
CA ASP A 253 7.48 -1.44 24.57
C ASP A 253 8.69 -0.80 23.86
N ASN A 254 8.68 0.53 23.69
CA ASN A 254 9.72 1.32 23.05
C ASN A 254 10.05 0.87 21.61
N LEU A 255 9.11 0.21 20.93
CA LEU A 255 9.32 -0.38 19.60
C LEU A 255 8.19 -0.06 18.63
N HIS A 256 6.95 -0.19 19.08
CA HIS A 256 5.79 -0.07 18.21
C HIS A 256 5.11 1.29 18.38
N PHE A 257 4.57 1.84 17.29
CA PHE A 257 3.75 3.05 17.40
C PHE A 257 2.50 2.79 18.23
N ASP A 258 2.14 3.76 19.08
CA ASP A 258 0.89 3.73 19.82
C ASP A 258 -0.30 4.09 18.91
N ALA A 259 -1.50 4.24 19.48
CA ALA A 259 -2.68 4.58 18.70
C ALA A 259 -2.60 5.96 18.03
N ALA A 260 -1.98 6.94 18.68
CA ALA A 260 -1.77 8.25 18.08
C ALA A 260 -0.69 8.18 16.99
N GLY A 261 0.39 7.42 17.23
CA GLY A 261 1.46 7.19 16.26
C GLY A 261 0.99 6.45 15.01
N GLN A 262 0.16 5.41 15.15
CA GLN A 262 -0.44 4.69 14.01
C GLN A 262 -1.37 5.58 13.18
N GLN A 263 -2.18 6.42 13.83
CA GLN A 263 -3.02 7.40 13.15
C GLN A 263 -2.17 8.44 12.40
N ALA A 264 -1.13 8.97 13.05
CA ALA A 264 -0.20 9.93 12.45
C ALA A 264 0.56 9.34 11.26
N LEU A 265 0.96 8.07 11.36
CA LEU A 265 1.62 7.34 10.28
C LEU A 265 0.72 7.22 9.04
N GLY A 266 -0.54 6.79 9.20
CA GLY A 266 -1.49 6.73 8.09
C GLY A 266 -1.80 8.10 7.48
N ASN A 267 -1.93 9.15 8.30
CA ASN A 267 -2.10 10.53 7.83
C ASN A 267 -0.91 10.99 6.98
N ALA A 268 0.31 10.77 7.48
CA ALA A 268 1.52 11.22 6.81
C ALA A 268 1.77 10.45 5.51
N PHE A 269 1.53 9.13 5.50
CA PHE A 269 1.57 8.35 4.27
C PHE A 269 0.58 8.85 3.21
N ALA A 270 -0.63 9.22 3.61
CA ALA A 270 -1.60 9.78 2.68
C ALA A 270 -1.12 11.11 2.10
N GLN A 271 -0.58 11.99 2.94
CA GLN A 271 -0.04 13.28 2.53
C GLN A 271 1.11 13.13 1.53
N GLU A 272 2.08 12.28 1.81
CA GLU A 272 3.21 12.02 0.92
C GLU A 272 2.78 11.43 -0.44
N LEU A 273 1.80 10.51 -0.46
CA LEU A 273 1.23 10.01 -1.71
C LEU A 273 0.55 11.12 -2.52
N ILE A 274 -0.18 12.02 -1.85
CA ILE A 274 -0.81 13.19 -2.50
C ILE A 274 0.27 14.11 -3.10
N ASP A 275 1.34 14.40 -2.35
CA ASP A 275 2.42 15.28 -2.79
C ASP A 275 3.24 14.68 -3.95
N LEU A 276 3.34 13.34 -4.01
CA LEU A 276 3.88 12.60 -5.16
C LEU A 276 2.91 12.55 -6.36
N ASN A 277 1.75 13.21 -6.29
CA ASN A 277 0.68 13.16 -7.30
C ASN A 277 0.20 11.73 -7.60
N ALA A 278 0.29 10.82 -6.62
CA ALA A 278 -0.05 9.41 -6.78
C ALA A 278 -1.50 9.21 -7.26
N LEU A 279 -2.42 10.07 -6.81
CA LEU A 279 -3.85 9.99 -7.12
C LEU A 279 -4.29 10.79 -8.35
N THR A 280 -3.39 11.55 -8.97
CA THR A 280 -3.69 12.33 -10.18
C THR A 280 -3.71 11.40 -11.40
N ILE A 281 -4.78 11.45 -12.18
CA ILE A 281 -4.88 10.71 -13.45
C ILE A 281 -4.01 11.45 -14.48
N PRO A 282 -2.97 10.84 -15.06
CA PRO A 282 -2.20 11.49 -16.11
C PRO A 282 -3.12 11.75 -17.32
N GLU A 283 -3.02 12.94 -17.91
CA GLU A 283 -3.68 13.22 -19.20
C GLU A 283 -3.25 12.14 -20.22
N PRO A 284 -4.17 11.63 -21.08
CA PRO A 284 -3.92 10.48 -21.95
C PRO A 284 -2.79 10.65 -22.99
N SER A 285 -2.08 11.77 -22.99
CA SER A 285 -1.00 12.07 -23.92
C SER A 285 0.43 11.80 -23.41
N SER A 286 0.64 11.44 -22.12
CA SER A 286 2.02 11.39 -21.59
C SER A 286 2.59 10.03 -21.17
N THR A 287 1.81 9.00 -20.80
CA THR A 287 2.45 7.72 -20.39
C THR A 287 1.46 6.55 -20.42
N GLY A 288 1.94 5.37 -20.82
CA GLY A 288 1.13 4.15 -20.88
C GLY A 288 0.54 3.82 -19.52
N LEU A 289 -0.76 4.09 -19.35
CA LEU A 289 -1.53 3.69 -18.20
C LEU A 289 -1.56 2.15 -18.19
N LEU A 290 -0.85 1.52 -17.24
CA LEU A 290 -0.94 0.08 -17.03
C LEU A 290 -2.32 -0.22 -16.44
N LEU A 291 -3.29 -0.38 -17.33
CA LEU A 291 -4.62 -0.84 -17.01
C LEU A 291 -4.59 -2.37 -16.93
N PHE A 292 -4.74 -2.89 -15.72
CA PHE A 292 -4.93 -4.32 -15.53
C PHE A 292 -6.37 -4.66 -15.94
N SER A 293 -6.54 -5.16 -17.16
CA SER A 293 -7.72 -5.97 -17.51
C SER A 293 -7.39 -7.43 -17.24
N ALA A 294 -8.39 -8.22 -16.83
CA ALA A 294 -8.26 -9.63 -16.40
C ALA A 294 -7.52 -10.56 -17.39
N ILE A 295 -7.28 -10.14 -18.63
CA ILE A 295 -6.60 -10.92 -19.67
C ILE A 295 -5.06 -10.85 -19.53
N SER A 296 -4.50 -9.78 -18.97
CA SER A 296 -3.05 -9.54 -18.98
C SER A 296 -2.27 -10.28 -17.87
N LEU A 297 -2.90 -10.64 -16.75
CA LEU A 297 -2.22 -11.33 -15.64
C LEU A 297 -1.95 -12.82 -15.92
N PHE A 298 -2.63 -13.44 -16.88
CA PHE A 298 -2.41 -14.86 -17.21
C PHE A 298 -1.26 -15.10 -18.19
N ALA A 299 -0.72 -14.06 -18.83
CA ALA A 299 0.28 -14.21 -19.89
C ALA A 299 1.72 -14.38 -19.37
N ARG A 300 2.05 -13.99 -18.13
CA ARG A 300 3.39 -14.21 -17.55
C ARG A 300 3.57 -15.55 -16.84
N ARG A 301 2.50 -16.32 -16.58
CA ARG A 301 2.56 -17.62 -15.88
C ARG A 301 2.92 -18.83 -16.76
N ARG A 302 3.27 -18.62 -18.03
CA ARG A 302 3.71 -19.70 -18.93
C ARG A 302 4.98 -19.31 -19.69
N GLY A 303 6.07 -19.21 -18.96
CA GLY A 303 7.42 -19.21 -19.53
C GLY A 303 8.37 -19.82 -18.51
N LEU A 304 8.94 -20.98 -18.85
CA LEU A 304 9.94 -21.78 -18.12
C LEU A 304 9.38 -22.90 -17.22
N ALA A 305 8.83 -23.95 -17.86
CA ALA A 305 9.20 -25.37 -17.74
C ALA A 305 8.15 -26.24 -18.44
#